data_AF-A0A0C9TJJ3-F1
#
_entry.id   AF-A0A0C9TJJ3-F1
#
_cell.length_a   1.000
_cell.length_b   1.000
_cell.length_c   1.000
_cell.angle_alpha   90.00
_cell.angle_beta   90.00
_cell.angle_gamma   90.00
#
_symmetry.space_group_name_H-M   'P 1'
#
loop_
_entity.id
_entity.type
_entity.pdbx_description
1 polymer ?
#
loop_
_entity_poly.entity_id
_entity_poly.type
_entity_poly.pdbx_seq_one_letter_code
_entity_poly.pdbx_strand_id
1 'polypeptide(L)'
;MDAYHHHHSYSTSAKSSSPPQKTLSCAECRRSKLRCDRQFPCETCRKRGLEHLCPNDALVTRPKSMAADAEYLRQENIRLQQRVQELEAVLSGLLQPPQPQPQLHVQQMPHVDQLSAYRHPSYHGHYGGRS
;
A
#
# COMPACT_ATOMS: atom_id res chain seq x y z
N MET A 1 26.20 14.24 6.44
CA MET A 1 24.74 14.17 6.24
C MET A 1 24.32 15.51 5.68
N ASP A 2 24.41 15.69 4.36
CA ASP A 2 24.23 17.00 3.73
C ASP A 2 22.87 17.07 3.04
N ALA A 3 22.11 18.10 3.45
CA ALA A 3 20.70 18.30 3.19
C ALA A 3 20.44 18.72 1.74
N TYR A 4 19.58 17.95 1.06
CA TYR A 4 19.10 18.28 -0.28
C TYR A 4 17.98 19.34 -0.18
N HIS A 5 18.36 20.62 -0.13
CA HIS A 5 17.44 21.73 -0.28
C HIS A 5 17.06 21.92 -1.76
N HIS A 6 15.90 21.39 -2.16
CA HIS A 6 15.33 21.65 -3.48
C HIS A 6 14.49 22.93 -3.43
N HIS A 7 15.09 24.05 -3.82
CA HIS A 7 14.37 25.33 -3.99
C HIS A 7 13.60 25.30 -5.32
N HIS A 8 12.30 24.99 -5.26
CA HIS A 8 11.41 25.15 -6.41
C HIS A 8 10.83 26.57 -6.42
N SER A 9 11.43 27.44 -7.24
CA SER A 9 10.91 28.79 -7.50
C SER A 9 9.65 28.71 -8.36
N TYR A 10 8.48 28.69 -7.72
CA TYR A 10 7.24 28.98 -8.43
C TYR A 10 7.24 30.47 -8.78
N SER A 11 7.39 30.79 -10.06
CA SER A 11 7.24 32.15 -10.56
C SER A 11 5.82 32.65 -10.26
N THR A 12 5.72 33.70 -9.47
CA THR A 12 4.47 34.41 -9.20
C THR A 12 4.01 35.13 -10.47
N SER A 13 2.82 34.77 -10.95
CA SER A 13 2.23 35.34 -12.16
C SER A 13 1.98 36.84 -12.01
N ALA A 14 2.65 37.64 -12.84
CA ALA A 14 2.35 39.05 -13.01
C ALA A 14 0.97 39.21 -13.66
N LYS A 15 0.04 39.88 -12.96
CA LYS A 15 -1.26 40.32 -13.49
C LYS A 15 -1.04 41.45 -14.51
N SER A 16 -1.14 41.16 -15.80
CA SER A 16 -1.21 42.20 -16.83
C SER A 16 -2.67 42.59 -17.08
N SER A 17 -3.00 43.82 -16.69
CA SER A 17 -4.25 44.50 -16.99
C SER A 17 -4.41 44.68 -18.51
N SER A 18 -5.26 43.86 -19.13
CA SER A 18 -5.63 43.97 -20.55
C SER A 18 -6.93 44.80 -20.71
N PRO A 19 -7.13 45.50 -21.84
CA PRO A 19 -8.28 46.39 -22.08
C PRO A 19 -9.61 45.61 -22.03
N PRO A 20 -10.78 46.27 -21.89
CA PRO A 20 -12.07 45.59 -21.75
C PRO A 20 -12.35 44.78 -23.02
N GLN A 21 -12.02 43.49 -22.97
CA GLN A 21 -12.23 42.61 -24.09
C GLN A 21 -13.73 42.48 -24.33
N LYS A 22 -14.15 42.82 -25.55
CA LYS A 22 -15.46 42.46 -26.12
C LYS A 22 -15.80 41.05 -25.65
N THR A 23 -16.92 40.88 -24.94
CA THR A 23 -17.26 39.66 -24.20
C THR A 23 -17.12 38.40 -25.05
N LEU A 24 -15.96 37.74 -24.97
CA LEU A 24 -15.70 36.48 -25.64
C LEU A 24 -16.49 35.38 -24.91
N SER A 25 -16.90 34.34 -25.63
CA SER A 25 -17.41 33.09 -25.02
C SER A 25 -16.45 32.61 -23.92
N CYS A 26 -16.91 32.03 -22.81
CA CYS A 26 -15.99 31.57 -21.74
C CYS A 26 -14.93 30.58 -22.24
N ALA A 27 -13.84 30.43 -21.49
CA ALA A 27 -12.74 29.53 -21.79
C ALA A 27 -13.21 28.08 -22.04
N GLU A 28 -14.11 27.56 -21.21
CA GLU A 28 -14.71 26.22 -21.41
C GLU A 28 -15.50 26.08 -22.72
N CYS A 29 -16.36 27.05 -23.04
CA CYS A 29 -17.14 27.02 -24.27
C CYS A 29 -16.26 27.21 -25.51
N ARG A 30 -15.21 28.05 -25.45
CA ARG A 30 -14.22 28.19 -26.53
C ARG A 30 -13.48 26.88 -26.76
N ARG A 31 -12.97 26.25 -25.68
CA ARG A 31 -12.29 24.95 -25.73
C ARG A 31 -13.19 23.87 -26.33
N SER A 32 -14.42 23.78 -25.83
CA SER A 32 -15.39 22.75 -26.20
C SER A 32 -16.12 23.05 -27.52
N LYS A 33 -15.87 24.22 -28.13
CA LYS A 33 -16.55 24.75 -29.32
C LYS A 33 -18.07 24.80 -29.18
N LEU A 34 -18.57 25.11 -27.99
CA LEU A 34 -20.01 25.22 -27.68
C LEU A 34 -20.47 26.68 -27.71
N ARG A 35 -21.78 26.88 -27.92
CA ARG A 35 -22.41 28.19 -27.77
C ARG A 35 -22.35 28.64 -26.31
N CYS A 36 -21.95 29.89 -26.10
CA CYS A 36 -21.91 30.54 -24.80
C CYS A 36 -22.94 31.68 -24.78
N ASP A 37 -23.82 31.65 -23.79
CA ASP A 37 -24.80 32.70 -23.46
C ASP A 37 -24.16 33.93 -22.79
N ARG A 38 -22.87 33.83 -22.40
CA ARG A 38 -22.04 34.92 -21.84
C ARG A 38 -22.55 35.55 -20.54
N GLN A 39 -23.58 34.98 -19.92
CA GLN A 39 -23.92 35.22 -18.52
C GLN A 39 -23.06 34.27 -17.70
N PHE A 40 -22.27 34.72 -16.72
CA PHE A 40 -21.31 33.82 -16.06
C PHE A 40 -21.72 33.50 -14.61
N PRO A 41 -21.66 32.21 -14.20
CA PRO A 41 -21.31 31.03 -15.00
C PRO A 41 -22.37 30.73 -16.07
N CYS A 42 -21.90 30.40 -17.28
CA CYS A 42 -22.79 30.24 -18.44
C CYS A 42 -23.67 28.99 -18.33
N GLU A 43 -24.87 29.04 -18.91
CA GLU A 43 -25.86 27.95 -18.77
C GLU A 43 -25.28 26.63 -19.26
N THR A 44 -24.49 26.67 -20.34
CA THR A 44 -23.75 25.52 -20.88
C THR A 44 -22.76 24.95 -19.86
N CYS A 45 -22.03 25.80 -19.12
CA CYS A 45 -21.10 25.34 -18.07
C CYS A 45 -21.84 24.77 -16.87
N ARG A 46 -22.94 25.41 -16.44
CA ARG A 46 -23.77 24.93 -15.32
C ARG A 46 -24.38 23.56 -15.62
N LYS A 47 -24.93 23.35 -16.82
CA LYS A 47 -25.46 22.04 -17.25
C LYS A 47 -24.41 20.94 -17.28
N ARG A 48 -23.12 21.30 -17.38
CA ARG A 48 -21.99 20.37 -17.40
C ARG A 48 -21.32 20.20 -16.04
N GLY A 49 -21.74 20.92 -15.00
CA GLY A 49 -21.08 20.92 -13.69
C GLY A 49 -19.69 21.57 -13.69
N LEU A 50 -19.42 22.46 -14.64
CA LEU A 50 -18.13 23.15 -14.81
C LEU A 50 -18.24 24.66 -14.52
N GLU A 51 -19.23 25.09 -13.74
CA GLU A 51 -19.42 26.48 -13.33
C GLU A 51 -18.20 27.04 -12.58
N HIS A 52 -17.48 26.20 -11.84
CA HIS A 52 -16.27 26.56 -11.08
C HIS A 52 -15.08 26.95 -11.97
N LEU A 53 -15.08 26.55 -13.25
CA LEU A 53 -14.06 26.93 -14.24
C LEU A 53 -14.48 28.14 -15.07
N CYS A 54 -15.78 28.46 -15.09
CA CYS A 54 -16.31 29.56 -15.88
C CYS A 54 -16.01 30.89 -15.16
N PRO A 55 -15.51 31.95 -15.84
CA PRO A 55 -15.36 32.11 -17.28
C PRO A 55 -13.94 31.92 -17.83
N ASN A 56 -12.94 31.84 -16.96
CA ASN A 56 -11.53 32.00 -17.35
C ASN A 56 -10.78 30.68 -17.49
N ASP A 57 -11.19 29.65 -16.75
CA ASP A 57 -10.49 28.39 -16.70
C ASP A 57 -11.01 27.39 -17.72
N ALA A 58 -10.04 26.66 -18.25
CA ALA A 58 -10.04 25.51 -19.14
C ALA A 58 -9.85 24.15 -18.44
N LEU A 59 -10.68 23.14 -18.65
CA LEU A 59 -10.31 21.76 -18.38
C LEU A 59 -9.05 21.48 -19.22
N VAL A 60 -7.98 21.04 -18.57
CA VAL A 60 -6.71 20.79 -19.26
C VAL A 60 -6.91 19.58 -20.19
N THR A 61 -6.84 19.81 -21.50
CA THR A 61 -6.75 18.69 -22.45
C THR A 61 -5.36 18.09 -22.31
N ARG A 62 -5.27 16.90 -21.73
CA ARG A 62 -3.99 16.23 -21.46
C ARG A 62 -3.19 16.09 -22.76
N PRO A 63 -1.94 16.60 -22.84
CA PRO A 63 -1.15 16.51 -24.06
C PRO A 63 -0.79 15.06 -24.38
N LYS A 64 -0.66 14.74 -25.68
CA LYS A 64 -0.38 13.38 -26.17
C LYS A 64 0.96 12.81 -25.67
N SER A 65 1.88 13.65 -25.19
CA SER A 65 3.17 13.25 -24.61
C SER A 65 3.05 12.52 -23.26
N MET A 66 1.92 12.64 -22.57
CA MET A 66 1.69 12.00 -21.27
C MET A 66 1.41 10.48 -21.38
N ALA A 67 1.42 9.91 -22.58
CA ALA A 67 1.22 8.47 -22.76
C ALA A 67 2.42 7.66 -22.24
N ALA A 68 3.65 8.16 -22.46
CA ALA A 68 4.87 7.57 -21.93
C ALA A 68 4.92 7.68 -20.40
N ASP A 69 4.59 8.86 -19.87
CA ASP A 69 4.51 9.08 -18.42
C ASP A 69 3.44 8.21 -17.77
N ALA A 70 2.28 8.05 -18.41
CA ALA A 70 1.23 7.18 -17.92
C ALA A 70 1.65 5.69 -17.93
N GLU A 71 2.47 5.26 -18.89
CA GLU A 71 2.99 3.90 -18.93
C GLU A 71 4.03 3.66 -17.83
N TYR A 72 4.97 4.58 -17.66
CA TYR A 72 5.94 4.53 -16.57
C TYR A 72 5.25 4.47 -15.20
N LEU A 73 4.25 5.34 -14.96
CA LEU A 73 3.50 5.36 -13.72
C LEU A 73 2.72 4.06 -13.49
N ARG A 74 2.17 3.44 -14.54
CA ARG A 74 1.51 2.13 -14.44
C ARG A 74 2.49 1.04 -14.03
N GLN A 75 3.66 0.98 -14.66
CA GLN A 75 4.70 0.00 -14.35
C GLN A 75 5.21 0.16 -12.93
N GLU A 76 5.43 1.40 -12.50
CA GLU A 76 5.85 1.69 -11.13
C GLU A 76 4.77 1.30 -10.11
N ASN A 77 3.50 1.54 -10.42
CA ASN A 77 2.40 1.12 -9.54
C ASN A 77 2.34 -0.41 -9.37
N ILE A 78 2.50 -1.16 -10.47
CA ILE A 78 2.59 -2.64 -10.43
C ILE A 78 3.75 -3.09 -9.54
N ARG A 79 4.94 -2.49 -9.73
CA ARG A 79 6.15 -2.81 -8.94
C ARG A 79 5.91 -2.58 -7.45
N LEU A 80 5.33 -1.44 -7.10
CA LEU A 80 5.03 -1.09 -5.71
C LEU A 80 3.96 -2.00 -5.11
N GLN A 81 2.91 -2.35 -5.85
CA GLN A 81 1.88 -3.29 -5.39
C GLN A 81 2.46 -4.68 -5.11
N GLN A 82 3.31 -5.20 -5.99
CA GLN A 82 4.00 -6.48 -5.77
C GLN A 82 4.85 -6.43 -4.50
N ARG A 83 5.60 -5.34 -4.29
CA ARG A 83 6.41 -5.18 -3.10
C ARG A 83 5.57 -5.14 -1.82
N VAL A 84 4.42 -4.45 -1.85
CA VAL A 84 3.50 -4.42 -0.71
C VAL A 84 2.99 -5.83 -0.40
N GLN A 85 2.56 -6.60 -1.40
CA GLN A 85 2.09 -7.97 -1.21
C GLN A 85 3.16 -8.89 -0.61
N GLU A 86 4.40 -8.80 -1.08
CA GLU A 86 5.53 -9.55 -0.50
C GLU A 86 5.74 -9.22 0.98
N LEU A 87 5.71 -7.92 1.31
CA LEU A 87 5.89 -7.45 2.69
C LEU A 87 4.74 -7.91 3.58
N GLU A 88 3.50 -7.81 3.10
CA GLU A 88 2.31 -8.28 3.80
C GLU A 88 2.35 -9.80 4.04
N ALA A 89 2.83 -10.59 3.08
CA ALA A 89 2.99 -12.03 3.23
C ALA A 89 4.02 -12.38 4.32
N VAL A 90 5.17 -11.69 4.33
CA VAL A 90 6.19 -11.86 5.37
C VAL A 90 5.65 -11.48 6.74
N LEU A 91 5.02 -10.32 6.85
CA LEU A 91 4.42 -9.85 8.11
C LEU A 91 3.34 -10.81 8.61
N SER A 92 2.49 -11.31 7.72
CA SER A 92 1.46 -12.29 8.06
C SER A 92 2.07 -13.56 8.63
N GLY A 93 3.17 -14.06 8.05
CA GLY A 93 3.88 -15.24 8.58
C GLY A 93 4.48 -15.01 9.96
N LEU A 94 5.03 -13.82 10.23
CA LEU A 94 5.60 -13.47 11.53
C LEU A 94 4.53 -13.26 12.62
N LEU A 95 3.34 -12.81 12.23
CA LEU A 95 2.23 -12.54 13.13
C LEU A 95 1.35 -13.77 13.37
N GLN A 96 1.58 -14.90 12.68
CA GLN A 96 0.85 -16.13 12.95
C GLN A 96 1.20 -16.68 14.34
N PRO A 97 0.20 -16.99 15.19
CA PRO A 97 0.47 -17.69 16.43
C PRO A 97 1.08 -19.06 16.12
N PRO A 98 1.93 -19.60 17.01
CA PRO A 98 2.52 -20.91 16.81
C PRO A 98 1.41 -21.95 16.60
N GLN A 99 1.49 -22.67 15.48
CA GLN A 99 0.56 -23.76 15.17
C GLN A 99 0.59 -24.79 16.31
N PRO A 100 -0.56 -25.30 16.76
CA PRO A 100 -0.59 -26.35 17.78
C PRO A 100 0.19 -27.56 17.26
N GLN A 101 1.35 -27.81 17.85
CA GLN A 101 2.12 -29.02 17.58
C GLN A 101 1.24 -30.23 17.95
N PRO A 102 1.24 -31.32 17.15
CA PRO A 102 0.57 -32.55 17.54
C PRO A 102 1.13 -32.94 18.91
N GLN A 103 0.29 -32.88 19.94
CA GLN A 103 0.69 -33.36 21.25
C GLN A 103 1.01 -34.84 21.08
N LEU A 104 2.30 -35.19 21.08
CA LEU A 104 2.72 -36.57 21.19
C LEU A 104 2.11 -37.07 22.48
N HIS A 105 1.09 -37.92 22.36
CA HIS A 105 0.46 -38.54 23.50
C HIS A 105 1.50 -39.49 24.10
N VAL A 106 2.24 -38.99 25.09
CA VAL A 106 3.13 -39.82 25.90
C VAL A 106 2.20 -40.77 26.64
N GLN A 107 2.10 -42.00 26.17
CA GLN A 107 1.45 -43.07 26.91
C GLN A 107 2.15 -43.15 28.27
N GLN A 108 1.42 -42.80 29.32
CA GLN A 108 1.94 -42.86 30.69
C GLN A 108 2.28 -44.30 31.00
N MET A 109 3.58 -44.57 31.21
CA MET A 109 4.02 -45.85 31.76
C MET A 109 3.33 -46.08 33.12
N PRO A 110 2.88 -47.31 33.40
CA PRO A 110 2.24 -47.60 34.67
C PRO A 110 3.19 -47.31 35.84
N HIS A 111 2.62 -46.71 36.88
CA HIS A 111 3.28 -46.28 38.11
C HIS A 111 4.00 -47.46 38.80
N VAL A 112 5.22 -47.22 39.29
CA VAL A 112 6.16 -48.24 39.83
C VAL A 112 5.76 -48.84 41.19
N ASP A 113 4.58 -48.56 41.71
CA ASP A 113 4.14 -49.06 43.03
C ASP A 113 3.89 -50.57 43.08
N GLN A 114 3.96 -51.29 41.96
CA GLN A 114 3.70 -52.74 41.89
C GLN A 114 4.95 -53.63 41.98
N LEU A 115 6.16 -53.08 42.14
CA LEU A 115 7.39 -53.90 42.17
C LEU A 115 7.83 -54.39 43.55
N SER A 116 7.05 -54.16 44.61
CA SER A 116 7.39 -54.62 45.97
C SER A 116 7.37 -56.15 46.16
N ALA A 117 6.90 -56.92 45.16
CA ALA A 117 6.84 -58.38 45.21
C ALA A 117 8.08 -59.11 44.65
N TYR A 118 9.01 -58.45 43.97
CA TYR A 118 10.20 -59.13 43.44
C TYR A 118 11.27 -59.30 44.52
N ARG A 119 11.16 -60.39 45.27
CA ARG A 119 12.19 -60.86 46.20
C ARG A 119 13.44 -61.26 45.39
N HIS A 120 14.50 -60.45 45.44
CA HIS A 120 15.80 -60.77 44.87
C HIS A 120 16.34 -62.10 45.45
N PRO A 121 16.78 -63.07 44.62
CA PRO A 121 17.48 -64.24 45.13
C PRO A 121 18.84 -63.81 45.70
N SER A 122 19.10 -64.08 46.98
CA SER A 122 20.41 -63.88 47.60
C SER A 122 21.47 -64.70 46.87
N TYR A 123 22.35 -64.03 46.12
CA TYR A 123 23.54 -64.64 45.56
C TYR A 123 24.61 -64.72 46.66
N HIS A 124 24.82 -65.92 47.20
CA HIS A 124 25.89 -66.21 48.15
C HIS A 124 27.18 -66.45 47.36
N GLY A 125 27.96 -65.39 47.13
CA GLY A 125 29.26 -65.46 46.45
C GLY A 125 30.35 -65.97 47.39
N HIS A 126 30.71 -67.25 47.27
CA HIS A 126 31.94 -67.80 47.85
C HIS A 126 33.15 -67.39 47.01
N TYR A 127 34.12 -66.71 47.64
CA TYR A 127 35.48 -66.61 47.12
C TYR A 127 36.44 -67.18 48.19
N GLY A 128 36.90 -68.42 47.99
CA GLY A 128 38.17 -68.89 48.57
C GLY A 128 39.31 -68.10 47.89
N GLY A 129 40.31 -67.58 48.60
CA GLY A 129 41.39 -68.34 49.27
C GLY A 129 42.39 -68.84 48.21
N ARG A 130 43.71 -68.64 48.25
CA ARG A 130 44.72 -68.27 49.26
C ARG A 130 46.00 -67.86 48.49
N SER A 131 46.79 -66.93 49.04
CA SER A 131 48.19 -67.09 49.48
C SER A 131 49.23 -67.36 48.38
#